data_AF-A0A356W2L7-F1
#
_entry.id   AF-A0A356W2L7-F1
#
_cell.length_a   1.000
_cell.length_b   1.000
_cell.length_c   1.000
_cell.angle_alpha   90.00
_cell.angle_beta   90.00
_cell.angle_gamma   90.00
#
_symmetry.space_group_name_H-M   'P 1'
#
loop_
_entity.id
_entity.type
_entity.pdbx_description
1 polymer ?
#
loop_
_entity_poly.entity_id
_entity_poly.type
_entity_poly.pdbx_seq_one_letter_code
_entity_poly.pdbx_strand_id
1 'polypeptide(L)'
;MREGHNRKLPLESGYVFDTETCYKRSMSTTTARASFELQQIEPILSWAGASGVDVDGLLHRLGIDPGKRRDAPGTRIDLVDYYRIQREIARSFDDLTAQLSERKLLYQTGTFVVTQIQAAATLQDAIRSLASHFNMMHGGRYNYV
;
A
#
# COMPACT_ATOMS: atom_id res chain seq x y z
N MET A 1 54.30 -1.67 -9.53
CA MET A 1 54.60 -0.36 -8.92
C MET A 1 54.48 0.72 -9.99
N ARG A 2 53.47 1.58 -9.90
CA ARG A 2 53.50 2.99 -10.34
C ARG A 2 52.28 3.70 -9.76
N GLU A 3 52.57 4.87 -9.22
CA GLU A 3 51.83 5.60 -8.19
C GLU A 3 50.50 6.18 -8.66
N GLY A 4 49.56 6.25 -7.71
CA GLY A 4 48.30 6.96 -7.86
C GLY A 4 48.51 8.48 -7.84
N HIS A 5 47.85 9.15 -8.79
CA HIS A 5 47.72 10.60 -8.82
C HIS A 5 46.37 10.99 -8.20
N ASN A 6 46.39 11.19 -6.89
CA ASN A 6 45.27 11.71 -6.13
C ASN A 6 45.29 13.24 -6.23
N ARG A 7 44.45 13.83 -7.10
CA ARG A 7 44.29 15.28 -7.19
C ARG A 7 43.49 15.76 -5.97
N LYS A 8 44.21 16.17 -4.92
CA LYS A 8 43.66 16.88 -3.76
C LYS A 8 43.36 18.33 -4.16
N LEU A 9 42.09 18.71 -4.18
CA LEU A 9 41.67 20.11 -4.10
C LEU A 9 41.51 20.46 -2.61
N PRO A 10 42.04 21.60 -2.13
CA PRO A 10 41.88 21.97 -0.73
C PRO A 10 40.53 22.64 -0.51
N LEU A 11 39.75 22.11 0.42
CA LEU A 11 38.66 22.82 1.06
C LEU A 11 38.82 22.61 2.57
N GLU A 12 38.69 23.71 3.31
CA GLU A 12 38.76 23.76 4.75
C GLU A 12 37.67 22.88 5.39
N SER A 13 37.97 22.33 6.56
CA SER A 13 37.18 21.38 7.37
C SER A 13 37.53 19.90 7.15
N GLY A 14 38.27 19.35 8.11
CA GLY A 14 38.81 17.98 8.13
C GLY A 14 37.77 16.88 8.34
N TYR A 15 36.85 16.71 7.39
CA TYR A 15 36.04 15.50 7.24
C TYR A 15 36.42 14.79 5.95
N VAL A 16 37.17 13.69 6.06
CA VAL A 16 37.40 12.78 4.94
C VAL A 16 36.14 11.94 4.76
N PHE A 17 35.33 12.27 3.75
CA PHE A 17 34.22 11.42 3.32
C PHE A 17 34.78 10.21 2.57
N ASP A 18 34.78 9.06 3.24
CA ASP A 18 35.07 7.77 2.61
C ASP A 18 33.83 7.28 1.84
N THR A 19 33.87 7.44 0.52
CA THR A 19 32.79 7.04 -0.40
C THR A 19 32.65 5.51 -0.51
N GLU A 20 33.70 4.74 -0.21
CA GLU A 20 33.66 3.27 -0.25
C GLU A 20 32.89 2.70 0.93
N THR A 21 33.04 3.29 2.12
CA THR A 21 32.32 2.86 3.33
C THR A 21 30.82 3.15 3.25
N CYS A 22 30.42 4.23 2.57
CA CYS A 22 29.00 4.54 2.34
C CYS A 22 28.36 3.60 1.30
N TYR A 23 29.11 3.22 0.26
CA TYR A 23 28.64 2.29 -0.77
C TYR A 23 28.43 0.87 -0.22
N LYS A 24 29.33 0.38 0.63
CA LYS A 24 29.21 -0.97 1.24
C LYS A 24 28.12 -1.07 2.31
N ARG A 25 27.76 0.04 2.97
CA ARG A 25 26.66 0.07 3.96
C ARG A 25 25.26 0.12 3.32
N SER A 26 25.17 0.50 2.05
CA SER A 26 23.92 0.58 1.29
C SER A 26 23.40 -0.80 0.82
N MET A 27 24.25 -1.81 0.67
CA MET A 27 23.87 -3.11 0.09
C MET A 27 23.30 -4.16 1.07
N SER A 28 23.03 -3.78 2.33
CA SER A 28 22.43 -4.69 3.32
C SER A 28 21.24 -4.08 4.06
N THR A 29 20.49 -3.18 3.42
CA THR A 29 19.12 -2.91 3.88
C THR A 29 18.20 -3.95 3.25
N THR A 30 17.94 -5.03 3.98
CA THR A 30 16.66 -5.74 3.83
C THR A 30 15.58 -4.65 3.86
N THR A 31 14.91 -4.41 2.74
CA THR A 31 13.89 -3.36 2.65
C THR A 31 12.84 -3.66 3.70
N ALA A 32 12.85 -2.90 4.80
CA ALA A 32 11.85 -3.05 5.83
C ALA A 32 10.49 -2.81 5.18
N ARG A 33 9.61 -3.82 5.22
CA ARG A 33 8.27 -3.67 4.65
C ARG A 33 7.54 -2.58 5.41
N ALA A 34 6.90 -1.68 4.67
CA ALA A 34 6.03 -0.66 5.25
C ALA A 34 4.98 -1.37 6.13
N SER A 35 4.80 -0.88 7.34
CA SER A 35 3.90 -1.47 8.34
C SER A 35 3.23 -0.38 9.16
N PHE A 36 2.12 -0.72 9.79
CA PHE A 36 1.29 0.17 10.59
C PHE A 36 0.83 -0.55 11.86
N GLU A 37 0.35 0.19 12.86
CA GLU A 37 -0.22 -0.43 14.07
C GLU A 37 -1.69 -0.78 13.82
N LEU A 38 -2.09 -2.01 14.15
CA LEU A 38 -3.44 -2.52 13.91
C LEU A 38 -4.52 -1.59 14.51
N GLN A 39 -4.25 -0.98 15.66
CA GLN A 39 -5.17 -0.05 16.31
C GLN A 39 -5.48 1.19 15.46
N GLN A 40 -4.59 1.60 14.56
CA GLN A 40 -4.80 2.78 13.69
C GLN A 40 -6.00 2.60 12.75
N ILE A 41 -6.37 1.35 12.43
CA ILE A 41 -7.51 1.05 11.56
C ILE A 41 -8.72 0.54 12.33
N GLU A 42 -8.67 0.51 13.66
CA GLU A 42 -9.79 0.04 14.48
C GLU A 42 -11.11 0.79 14.18
N PRO A 43 -11.14 2.11 13.90
CA PRO A 43 -12.37 2.78 13.48
C PRO A 43 -13.01 2.15 12.22
N ILE A 44 -12.19 1.72 11.26
CA ILE A 44 -12.63 1.07 10.02
C ILE A 44 -13.17 -0.33 10.33
N LEU A 45 -12.47 -1.09 11.17
CA LEU A 45 -12.87 -2.44 11.58
C LEU A 45 -14.16 -2.43 12.39
N SER A 46 -14.27 -1.53 13.37
CA SER A 46 -15.48 -1.30 14.16
C SER A 46 -16.66 -0.90 13.27
N TRP A 47 -16.47 0.03 12.33
CA TRP A 47 -17.49 0.43 11.38
C TRP A 47 -17.96 -0.73 10.47
N ALA A 48 -17.02 -1.52 9.94
CA ALA A 48 -17.34 -2.68 9.12
C ALA A 48 -18.14 -3.72 9.91
N GLY A 49 -17.74 -3.98 11.16
CA GLY A 49 -18.46 -4.87 12.07
C GLY A 49 -19.88 -4.39 12.38
N ALA A 50 -20.05 -3.10 12.69
CA ALA A 50 -21.36 -2.48 12.89
C ALA A 50 -22.24 -2.55 11.63
N SER A 51 -21.63 -2.61 10.45
CA SER A 51 -22.30 -2.73 9.15
C SER A 51 -22.55 -4.19 8.72
N GLY A 52 -22.25 -5.17 9.58
CA GLY A 52 -22.55 -6.60 9.36
C GLY A 52 -21.41 -7.46 8.82
N VAL A 53 -20.18 -6.94 8.73
CA VAL A 53 -19.01 -7.74 8.34
C VAL A 53 -18.52 -8.59 9.51
N ASP A 54 -18.29 -9.89 9.27
CA ASP A 54 -17.55 -10.75 10.21
C ASP A 54 -16.06 -10.39 10.20
N VAL A 55 -15.69 -9.41 11.03
CA VAL A 55 -14.33 -8.86 11.10
C VAL A 55 -13.34 -9.88 11.66
N ASP A 56 -13.72 -10.62 12.70
CA ASP A 56 -12.81 -11.56 13.35
C ASP A 56 -12.53 -12.75 12.40
N GLY A 57 -13.55 -13.26 11.70
CA GLY A 57 -13.33 -14.26 10.66
C GLY A 57 -12.56 -13.73 9.45
N LEU A 58 -12.75 -12.46 9.07
CA LEU A 58 -11.97 -11.80 8.01
C LEU A 58 -10.48 -11.74 8.37
N LEU A 59 -10.15 -11.26 9.57
CA LEU A 59 -8.76 -11.17 10.02
C LEU A 59 -8.12 -12.56 10.13
N HIS A 60 -8.85 -13.53 10.66
CA HIS A 60 -8.38 -14.91 10.73
C HIS A 60 -8.03 -15.49 9.34
N ARG A 61 -8.87 -15.24 8.32
CA ARG A 61 -8.57 -15.66 6.93
C ARG A 61 -7.32 -15.01 6.35
N LEU A 62 -6.98 -13.81 6.82
CA LEU A 62 -5.77 -13.09 6.43
C LEU A 62 -4.55 -13.48 7.29
N GLY A 63 -4.70 -14.42 8.23
CA GLY A 63 -3.62 -14.84 9.15
C GLY A 63 -3.34 -13.83 10.27
N ILE A 64 -4.26 -12.88 10.49
CA ILE A 64 -4.17 -11.89 11.56
C ILE A 64 -5.01 -12.39 12.73
N ASP A 65 -4.38 -12.60 13.87
CA ASP A 65 -5.06 -12.97 15.11
C ASP A 65 -6.00 -11.84 15.58
N PRO A 66 -7.33 -12.06 15.62
CA PRO A 66 -8.29 -11.04 16.04
C PRO A 66 -8.10 -10.56 17.48
N GLY A 67 -7.54 -11.41 18.36
CA GLY A 67 -7.25 -11.05 19.75
C GLY A 67 -6.29 -9.87 19.85
N LYS A 68 -5.38 -9.73 18.87
CA LYS A 68 -4.38 -8.64 18.84
C LYS A 68 -4.99 -7.24 18.70
N ARG A 69 -6.25 -7.12 18.27
CA ARG A 69 -6.96 -5.84 18.23
C ARG A 69 -7.13 -5.24 19.62
N ARG A 70 -7.47 -6.10 20.59
CA ARG A 70 -7.84 -5.72 21.97
C ARG A 70 -6.69 -5.93 22.95
N ASP A 71 -5.97 -7.03 22.78
CA ASP A 71 -5.09 -7.55 23.83
C ASP A 71 -3.61 -7.20 23.61
N ALA A 72 -3.25 -6.67 22.43
CA ALA A 72 -1.87 -6.38 22.06
C ALA A 72 -1.71 -4.99 21.39
N PRO A 73 -1.75 -3.89 22.17
CA PRO A 73 -1.43 -2.55 21.67
C PRO A 73 -0.04 -2.50 21.05
N GLY A 74 0.11 -1.79 19.93
CA GLY A 74 1.37 -1.70 19.19
C GLY A 74 1.64 -2.89 18.25
N THR A 75 0.66 -3.80 18.07
CA THR A 75 0.77 -4.87 17.06
C THR A 75 0.97 -4.26 15.69
N ARG A 76 2.14 -4.53 15.07
CA ARG A 76 2.45 -4.07 13.72
C ARG A 76 2.01 -5.10 12.68
N ILE A 77 1.42 -4.60 11.59
CA ILE A 77 0.98 -5.39 10.44
C ILE A 77 1.56 -4.79 9.16
N ASP A 78 1.87 -5.65 8.18
CA ASP A 78 2.32 -5.23 6.86
C ASP A 78 1.26 -4.36 6.18
N LEU A 79 1.69 -3.27 5.54
CA LEU A 79 0.79 -2.38 4.78
C LEU A 79 0.05 -3.12 3.66
N VAL A 80 0.63 -4.21 3.14
CA VAL A 80 -0.05 -5.08 2.16
C VAL A 80 -1.34 -5.67 2.74
N ASP A 81 -1.33 -6.04 4.01
CA ASP A 81 -2.51 -6.63 4.66
C ASP A 81 -3.59 -5.59 4.93
N TYR A 82 -3.24 -4.30 5.09
CA TYR A 82 -4.22 -3.22 5.09
C TYR A 82 -5.07 -3.21 3.81
N TYR A 83 -4.42 -3.29 2.64
CA TYR A 83 -5.14 -3.34 1.36
C TYR A 83 -5.95 -4.63 1.17
N ARG A 84 -5.48 -5.75 1.73
CA ARG A 84 -6.25 -7.00 1.74
C ARG A 84 -7.49 -6.91 2.61
N ILE A 85 -7.38 -6.30 3.79
CA ILE A 85 -8.50 -6.02 4.68
C ILE A 85 -9.54 -5.15 3.97
N GLN A 86 -9.11 -4.02 3.38
CA GLN A 86 -9.99 -3.13 2.61
C GLN A 86 -10.71 -3.88 1.47
N ARG A 87 -9.98 -4.72 0.74
CA ARG A 87 -10.55 -5.54 -0.33
C ARG A 87 -11.62 -6.49 0.18
N GLU A 88 -11.40 -7.16 1.31
CA GLU A 88 -12.34 -8.12 1.89
C GLU A 88 -13.59 -7.45 2.48
N ILE A 89 -13.42 -6.25 3.06
CA ILE A 89 -14.55 -5.42 3.50
C ILE A 89 -15.40 -5.00 2.29
N ALA A 90 -14.79 -4.43 1.25
CA ALA A 90 -15.46 -4.05 0.01
C ALA A 90 -16.21 -5.24 -0.64
N ARG A 91 -15.57 -6.43 -0.65
CA ARG A 91 -16.17 -7.67 -1.15
C ARG A 91 -17.39 -8.08 -0.34
N SER A 92 -17.34 -7.93 0.99
CA SER A 92 -18.44 -8.30 1.88
C SER A 92 -19.68 -7.41 1.66
N PHE A 93 -19.49 -6.18 1.19
CA PHE A 93 -20.60 -5.27 0.85
C PHE A 93 -21.07 -5.35 -0.60
N ASP A 94 -20.40 -6.16 -1.44
CA ASP A 94 -20.52 -6.09 -2.90
C ASP A 94 -20.36 -4.64 -3.42
N ASP A 95 -19.46 -3.86 -2.82
CA ASP A 95 -19.24 -2.44 -3.13
C ASP A 95 -17.75 -2.06 -3.03
N LEU A 96 -17.13 -1.68 -4.16
CA LEU A 96 -15.73 -1.24 -4.25
C LEU A 96 -15.44 0.00 -3.41
N THR A 97 -16.45 0.80 -3.11
CA THR A 97 -16.29 1.98 -2.24
C THR A 97 -16.33 1.62 -0.76
N ALA A 98 -16.57 0.34 -0.44
CA ALA A 98 -16.83 -0.13 0.92
C ALA A 98 -17.88 0.75 1.62
N GLN A 99 -18.96 1.14 0.94
CA GLN A 99 -20.00 2.03 1.46
C GLN A 99 -19.50 3.41 1.98
N LEU A 100 -18.24 3.79 1.69
CA LEU A 100 -17.70 5.10 2.02
C LEU A 100 -18.11 6.19 1.01
N SER A 101 -18.84 5.80 -0.04
CA SER A 101 -19.42 6.70 -1.02
C SER A 101 -20.93 6.53 -1.09
N GLU A 102 -21.67 7.63 -1.25
CA GLU A 102 -23.09 7.61 -1.59
C GLU A 102 -23.34 6.89 -2.92
N ARG A 103 -22.36 6.94 -3.84
CA ARG A 103 -22.42 6.30 -5.15
C ARG A 103 -21.68 4.97 -5.11
N LYS A 104 -22.42 3.92 -4.76
CA LYS A 104 -21.90 2.55 -4.75
C LYS A 104 -21.37 2.14 -6.11
N LEU A 105 -20.27 1.39 -6.10
CA LEU A 105 -19.75 0.71 -7.27
C LEU A 105 -19.73 -0.78 -6.99
N LEU A 106 -20.58 -1.55 -7.67
CA LEU A 106 -20.69 -3.00 -7.41
C LEU A 106 -19.31 -3.66 -7.44
N TYR A 107 -19.00 -4.52 -6.47
CA TYR A 107 -17.67 -5.14 -6.37
C TYR A 107 -17.28 -5.89 -7.66
N GLN A 108 -18.28 -6.49 -8.33
CA GLN A 108 -18.10 -7.20 -9.60
C GLN A 108 -17.58 -6.33 -10.75
N THR A 109 -17.79 -5.00 -10.72
CA THR A 109 -17.21 -4.10 -11.75
C THR A 109 -15.69 -4.03 -11.66
N GLY A 110 -15.10 -4.46 -10.54
CA GLY A 110 -13.65 -4.64 -10.42
C GLY A 110 -13.09 -5.60 -11.46
N THR A 111 -13.82 -6.67 -11.82
CA THR A 111 -13.41 -7.61 -12.88
C THR A 111 -13.31 -6.94 -14.25
N PHE A 112 -14.24 -6.05 -14.55
CA PHE A 112 -14.21 -5.26 -15.79
C PHE A 112 -12.96 -4.37 -15.81
N VAL A 113 -12.68 -3.65 -14.73
CA VAL A 113 -11.49 -2.79 -14.61
C VAL A 113 -10.19 -3.58 -14.75
N VAL A 114 -10.08 -4.76 -14.11
CA VAL A 114 -8.91 -5.63 -14.21
C VAL A 114 -8.69 -6.10 -15.66
N THR A 115 -9.76 -6.47 -16.37
CA THR A 115 -9.69 -6.89 -17.78
C THR A 115 -9.13 -5.77 -18.65
N GLN A 116 -9.53 -4.52 -18.40
CA GLN A 116 -9.03 -3.36 -19.15
C GLN A 116 -7.56 -3.03 -18.84
N ILE A 117 -7.08 -3.33 -17.63
CA ILE A 117 -5.68 -3.15 -17.26
C ILE A 117 -4.79 -4.23 -17.89
N GLN A 118 -5.27 -5.47 -17.98
CA GLN A 118 -4.50 -6.58 -18.58
C GLN A 118 -4.15 -6.34 -20.05
N ALA A 119 -4.88 -5.48 -20.75
CA ALA A 119 -4.60 -5.08 -22.12
C ALA A 119 -3.53 -3.96 -22.23
N ALA A 120 -3.08 -3.37 -21.12
CA ALA A 120 -2.12 -2.27 -21.13
C ALA A 120 -0.69 -2.75 -21.39
N ALA A 121 0.00 -2.08 -22.32
CA ALA A 121 1.40 -2.38 -22.66
C ALA A 121 2.39 -1.81 -21.64
N THR A 122 2.00 -0.75 -20.92
CA THR A 122 2.84 -0.08 -19.94
C THR A 122 2.10 0.18 -18.63
N LEU A 123 2.83 0.40 -17.54
CA LEU A 123 2.27 0.81 -16.26
C LEU A 123 1.51 2.15 -16.37
N GLN A 124 2.00 3.08 -17.18
CA GLN A 124 1.33 4.36 -17.41
C GLN A 124 -0.02 4.16 -18.10
N ASP A 125 -0.07 3.27 -19.10
CA ASP A 125 -1.33 2.94 -19.79
C ASP A 125 -2.31 2.23 -18.86
N ALA A 126 -1.81 1.35 -17.99
CA ALA A 126 -2.61 0.68 -16.96
C ALA A 126 -3.23 1.69 -15.99
N ILE A 127 -2.44 2.65 -15.48
CA ILE A 127 -2.91 3.69 -14.55
C ILE A 127 -3.91 4.63 -15.23
N ARG A 128 -3.66 5.01 -16.48
CA ARG A 128 -4.60 5.84 -17.27
C ARG A 128 -5.91 5.12 -17.52
N SER A 129 -5.84 3.84 -17.89
CA SER A 129 -7.01 2.97 -18.07
C SER A 129 -7.81 2.87 -16.76
N LEU A 130 -7.14 2.62 -15.64
CA LEU A 130 -7.76 2.56 -14.32
C LEU A 130 -8.53 3.84 -13.97
N ALA A 131 -7.86 5.00 -14.08
CA ALA A 131 -8.46 6.29 -13.75
C ALA A 131 -9.65 6.62 -14.66
N SER A 132 -9.54 6.34 -15.96
CA SER A 132 -10.62 6.57 -16.92
C SER A 132 -11.86 5.74 -16.60
N HIS A 133 -11.69 4.44 -16.33
CA HIS A 133 -12.80 3.56 -16.03
C HIS A 133 -13.46 3.88 -14.68
N PHE A 134 -12.69 4.21 -13.65
CA PHE A 134 -13.28 4.68 -12.38
C PHE A 134 -14.00 6.02 -12.54
N ASN A 135 -13.46 6.97 -13.31
CA ASN A 135 -14.14 8.23 -13.63
C ASN A 135 -15.46 7.98 -14.38
N MET A 136 -15.46 7.06 -15.36
CA MET A 136 -16.67 6.64 -16.09
C MET A 136 -17.71 6.04 -15.13
N MET A 137 -17.31 5.09 -14.28
CA MET A 137 -18.20 4.43 -13.33
C MET A 137 -18.78 5.40 -12.29
N HIS A 138 -18.00 6.39 -11.85
CA HIS A 138 -18.48 7.44 -10.94
C HIS A 138 -19.21 8.61 -11.64
N GLY A 139 -19.21 8.65 -12.97
CA GLY A 139 -19.86 9.69 -13.77
C GLY A 139 -19.22 11.08 -13.61
N GLY A 140 -17.90 11.16 -13.41
CA GLY A 140 -17.19 12.42 -13.18
C GLY A 140 -15.66 12.31 -13.24
N ARG A 141 -14.96 13.45 -13.20
CA ARG A 141 -13.49 13.53 -13.26
C ARG A 141 -12.89 13.65 -11.85
N TYR A 142 -12.70 12.52 -11.19
CA TYR A 142 -12.17 12.48 -9.82
C TYR A 142 -10.68 12.12 -9.80
N ASN A 143 -10.28 11.18 -10.66
CA ASN A 143 -8.90 10.73 -10.78
C ASN A 143 -8.22 11.47 -11.93
N TYR A 144 -7.11 12.15 -11.62
CA TYR A 144 -6.27 12.86 -12.58
C TYR A 144 -4.91 12.17 -12.66
N VAL A 145 -4.51 11.75 -13.88
CA VAL A 145 -3.29 10.98 -14.16
C VAL A 145 -2.64 11.40 -15.47
#